data_AF-A0A3D3K5D3-F1
#
_entry.id   AF-A0A3D3K5D3-F1
#
_cell.length_a   1.000
_cell.length_b   1.000
_cell.length_c   1.000
_cell.angle_alpha   90.00
_cell.angle_beta   90.00
_cell.angle_gamma   90.00
#
_symmetry.space_group_name_H-M   'P 1'
#
loop_
_entity.id
_entity.type
_entity.pdbx_description
1 polymer ?
#
loop_
_entity_poly.entity_id
_entity_poly.type
_entity_poly.pdbx_seq_one_letter_code
_entity_poly.pdbx_strand_id
1 'polypeptide(L)'
;MSQKWIYKPEPDEDIVDGISSSLGFGTFESKILVLRGIDNYQKAREFFKPNLNDIHNPFLMKDMQVAVDRIATAIENGEKILVYGDYDVDGTTAVALMYLYLSKIVEKKYLDFYIP
;
A
#
# COMPACT_ATOMS: atom_id res chain seq x y z
N MET A 1 8.85 7.73 31.52
CA MET A 1 7.54 7.35 30.93
C MET A 1 7.12 6.00 31.49
N SER A 2 5.94 5.89 32.11
CA SER A 2 5.39 4.61 32.52
C SER A 2 4.64 3.97 31.35
N GLN A 3 4.99 2.74 30.97
CA GLN A 3 4.23 1.99 29.97
C GLN A 3 2.84 1.66 30.54
N LYS A 4 1.79 1.87 29.74
CA LYS A 4 0.41 1.55 30.09
C LYS A 4 -0.09 0.45 29.17
N TRP A 5 -0.57 -0.64 29.75
CA TRP A 5 -1.22 -1.71 29.01
C TRP A 5 -2.62 -1.28 28.58
N ILE A 6 -2.94 -1.50 27.30
CA ILE A 6 -4.26 -1.21 26.73
C ILE A 6 -4.87 -2.55 26.33
N TYR A 7 -5.88 -2.98 27.08
CA TYR A 7 -6.65 -4.17 26.78
C TYR A 7 -7.77 -3.81 25.82
N LYS A 8 -7.90 -4.57 24.74
CA LYS A 8 -9.09 -4.52 23.90
C LYS A 8 -10.21 -5.35 24.56
N PRO A 9 -11.48 -4.95 24.41
CA PRO A 9 -12.60 -5.77 24.87
C PRO A 9 -12.61 -7.11 24.14
N GLU A 10 -13.16 -8.14 24.77
CA GLU A 10 -13.37 -9.43 24.11
C GLU A 10 -14.27 -9.25 22.87
N PRO A 11 -13.89 -9.83 21.72
CA PRO A 11 -14.73 -9.80 20.53
C PRO A 11 -15.96 -10.69 20.72
N ASP A 12 -17.00 -10.44 19.92
CA ASP A 12 -18.21 -11.25 19.88
C ASP A 12 -17.89 -12.72 19.54
N GLU A 13 -18.33 -13.63 20.40
CA GLU A 13 -18.03 -15.07 20.28
C GLU A 13 -18.65 -15.68 19.02
N ASP A 14 -19.84 -15.23 18.60
CA ASP A 14 -20.50 -15.75 17.40
C ASP A 14 -19.69 -15.39 16.14
N ILE A 15 -19.11 -14.18 16.12
CA ILE A 15 -18.23 -13.73 15.03
C ILE A 15 -16.93 -14.54 15.03
N VAL A 16 -16.34 -14.78 16.20
CA VAL A 16 -15.12 -15.57 16.37
C VAL A 16 -15.33 -17.00 15.87
N ASP A 17 -16.44 -17.63 16.24
CA ASP A 17 -16.77 -18.99 15.83
C ASP A 17 -17.05 -19.09 14.33
N GLY A 18 -17.70 -18.06 13.76
CA GLY A 18 -17.89 -17.94 12.32
C GLY A 18 -16.56 -17.84 11.55
N ILE A 19 -15.61 -17.07 12.04
CA ILE A 19 -14.25 -16.97 11.47
C ILE A 19 -13.49 -18.29 11.61
N SER A 20 -13.49 -18.88 12.82
CA SER A 20 -12.80 -20.14 13.11
C SER A 20 -13.27 -21.24 12.17
N SER A 21 -14.59 -21.40 12.04
CA SER A 21 -15.21 -22.41 11.19
C SER A 21 -14.97 -22.17 9.70
N SER A 22 -14.98 -20.91 9.24
CA SER A 22 -14.84 -20.58 7.82
C SER A 22 -13.41 -20.61 7.30
N LEU A 23 -12.41 -20.34 8.15
CA LEU A 23 -11.00 -20.32 7.77
C LEU A 23 -10.22 -21.55 8.25
N GLY A 24 -10.79 -22.37 9.13
CA GLY A 24 -10.11 -23.51 9.76
C GLY A 24 -9.06 -23.07 10.79
N PHE A 25 -9.20 -21.88 11.36
CA PHE A 25 -8.30 -21.34 12.38
C PHE A 25 -8.77 -21.71 13.79
N GLY A 26 -7.86 -21.71 14.75
CA GLY A 26 -8.21 -21.84 16.16
C GLY A 26 -8.94 -20.62 16.69
N THR A 27 -9.58 -20.76 17.85
CA THR A 27 -10.31 -19.69 18.52
C THR A 27 -9.42 -18.49 18.82
N PHE A 28 -8.16 -18.72 19.20
CA PHE A 28 -7.23 -17.64 19.52
C PHE A 28 -6.88 -16.78 18.30
N GLU A 29 -6.51 -17.40 17.18
CA GLU A 29 -6.21 -16.71 15.92
C GLU A 29 -7.44 -15.94 15.42
N SER A 30 -8.61 -16.55 15.53
CA SER A 30 -9.90 -15.96 15.14
C SER A 30 -10.22 -14.72 15.98
N LYS A 31 -10.02 -14.76 17.30
CA LYS A 31 -10.14 -13.59 18.18
C LYS A 31 -9.22 -12.45 17.75
N ILE A 32 -7.96 -12.75 17.41
CA ILE A 32 -7.00 -11.74 16.96
C ILE A 32 -7.45 -11.08 15.63
N LEU A 33 -8.03 -11.84 14.71
CA LEU A 33 -8.56 -11.31 13.45
C LEU A 33 -9.74 -10.36 13.69
N VAL A 34 -10.71 -10.76 14.51
CA VAL A 34 -11.87 -9.92 14.84
C VAL A 34 -11.41 -8.62 15.53
N LEU A 35 -10.43 -8.70 16.44
CA LEU A 35 -9.83 -7.53 17.10
C LEU A 35 -9.06 -6.60 16.15
N ARG A 36 -8.73 -7.06 14.94
CA ARG A 36 -8.14 -6.26 13.85
C ARG A 36 -9.18 -5.77 12.84
N GLY A 37 -10.47 -5.98 13.10
CA GLY A 37 -11.57 -5.58 12.21
C GLY A 37 -11.86 -6.56 11.07
N ILE A 38 -11.20 -7.74 11.09
CA ILE A 38 -11.41 -8.83 10.15
C ILE A 38 -12.45 -9.77 10.76
N ASP A 39 -13.71 -9.40 10.60
CA ASP A 39 -14.88 -9.98 11.29
C ASP A 39 -15.73 -10.89 10.39
N ASN A 40 -15.32 -11.13 9.14
CA ASN A 40 -16.00 -12.05 8.26
C ASN A 40 -15.04 -12.70 7.25
N TYR A 41 -15.52 -13.77 6.62
CA TYR A 41 -14.75 -14.54 5.64
C TYR A 41 -14.22 -13.68 4.48
N GLN A 42 -15.02 -12.74 3.97
CA GLN A 42 -14.63 -11.93 2.80
C GLN A 42 -13.46 -11.01 3.16
N LYS A 43 -13.53 -10.30 4.31
CA LYS A 43 -12.40 -9.48 4.80
C LYS A 43 -11.16 -10.33 5.07
N ALA A 44 -11.33 -11.54 5.60
CA ALA A 44 -10.19 -12.43 5.84
C ALA A 44 -9.56 -12.90 4.52
N ARG A 45 -10.37 -13.21 3.51
CA ARG A 45 -9.91 -13.58 2.17
C ARG A 45 -9.13 -12.43 1.53
N GLU A 46 -9.65 -11.21 1.60
CA GLU A 46 -8.98 -10.00 1.09
C GLU A 46 -7.64 -9.76 1.80
N PHE A 47 -7.58 -10.01 3.10
CA PHE A 47 -6.35 -9.86 3.89
C PHE A 47 -5.29 -10.91 3.56
N PHE A 48 -5.65 -12.20 3.50
CA PHE A 48 -4.69 -13.30 3.30
C PHE A 48 -4.38 -13.61 1.84
N LYS A 49 -5.30 -13.28 0.94
CA LYS A 49 -5.17 -13.54 -0.50
C LYS A 49 -5.59 -12.30 -1.29
N PRO A 50 -4.90 -11.15 -1.09
CA PRO A 50 -5.15 -9.98 -1.90
C PRO A 50 -4.82 -10.28 -3.35
N ASN A 51 -5.57 -9.68 -4.25
CA ASN A 51 -5.32 -9.71 -5.68
C ASN A 51 -5.18 -8.28 -6.23
N LEU A 52 -4.59 -8.14 -7.42
CA LEU A 52 -4.34 -6.82 -8.00
C LEU A 52 -5.63 -6.01 -8.25
N ASN A 53 -6.78 -6.66 -8.43
CA ASN A 53 -8.05 -5.97 -8.60
C ASN A 53 -8.61 -5.41 -7.28
N ASP A 54 -8.05 -5.82 -6.12
CA ASP A 54 -8.41 -5.26 -4.81
C ASP A 54 -7.72 -3.91 -4.56
N ILE A 55 -6.74 -3.53 -5.39
CA ILE A 55 -6.03 -2.25 -5.29
C ILE A 55 -6.98 -1.13 -5.71
N HIS A 56 -7.09 -0.08 -4.89
CA HIS A 56 -7.87 1.10 -5.22
C HIS A 56 -7.39 1.75 -6.51
N ASN A 57 -8.33 2.32 -7.26
CA ASN A 57 -7.99 3.13 -8.42
C ASN A 57 -7.04 4.27 -7.99
N PRO A 58 -5.81 4.37 -8.55
CA PRO A 58 -4.83 5.38 -8.14
C PRO A 58 -5.34 6.81 -8.38
N PHE A 59 -6.25 7.02 -9.33
CA PHE A 59 -6.86 8.33 -9.60
C PHE A 59 -7.82 8.83 -8.51
N LEU A 60 -8.14 7.99 -7.51
CA LEU A 60 -8.83 8.43 -6.30
C LEU A 60 -7.92 9.22 -5.36
N MET A 61 -6.59 9.11 -5.53
CA MET A 61 -5.64 9.93 -4.80
C MET A 61 -5.72 11.37 -5.30
N LYS A 62 -5.76 12.32 -4.35
CA LYS A 62 -5.83 13.75 -4.65
C LYS A 62 -4.71 14.15 -5.61
N ASP A 63 -5.07 14.91 -6.65
CA ASP A 63 -4.17 15.46 -7.67
C ASP A 63 -3.41 14.42 -8.52
N MET A 64 -3.78 13.14 -8.48
CA MET A 64 -3.11 12.10 -9.26
C MET A 64 -3.17 12.37 -10.78
N GLN A 65 -4.34 12.78 -11.30
CA GLN A 65 -4.48 13.13 -12.72
C GLN A 65 -3.54 14.28 -13.10
N VAL A 66 -3.48 15.32 -12.27
CA VAL A 66 -2.62 16.49 -12.50
C VAL A 66 -1.14 16.08 -12.53
N ALA A 67 -0.72 15.17 -11.64
CA ALA A 67 0.64 14.64 -11.62
C ALA A 67 0.99 13.84 -12.89
N VAL A 68 0.08 12.96 -13.33
CA VAL A 68 0.25 12.18 -14.57
C VAL A 68 0.36 13.10 -15.78
N ASP A 69 -0.56 14.06 -15.92
CA ASP A 69 -0.56 15.01 -17.04
C ASP A 69 0.74 15.83 -17.07
N ARG A 70 1.23 16.28 -15.91
CA ARG A 70 2.47 17.05 -15.82
C ARG A 70 3.69 16.26 -16.28
N ILE A 71 3.77 14.97 -15.90
CA ILE A 71 4.86 14.08 -16.31
C ILE A 71 4.75 13.77 -17.80
N ALA A 72 3.55 13.49 -18.31
CA ALA A 72 3.32 13.25 -19.74
C ALA A 72 3.78 14.44 -20.59
N THR A 73 3.37 15.66 -20.23
CA THR A 73 3.83 16.89 -20.89
C THR A 73 5.36 17.06 -20.82
N ALA A 74 6.00 16.74 -19.69
CA ALA A 74 7.46 16.80 -19.58
C ALA A 74 8.16 15.87 -20.57
N ILE A 75 7.62 14.65 -20.74
CA ILE A 75 8.13 13.65 -21.67
C ILE A 75 7.95 14.13 -23.11
N GLU A 76 6.75 14.62 -23.47
CA GLU A 76 6.45 15.11 -24.82
C GLU A 76 7.32 16.30 -25.23
N ASN A 77 7.60 17.20 -24.29
CA ASN A 77 8.40 18.40 -24.53
C ASN A 77 9.91 18.17 -24.42
N GLY A 78 10.37 16.97 -24.03
CA GLY A 78 11.79 16.71 -23.77
C GLY A 78 12.36 17.51 -22.60
N GLU A 79 11.54 17.75 -21.58
CA GLU A 79 11.96 18.40 -20.34
C GLU A 79 12.80 17.45 -19.48
N LYS A 80 13.70 18.01 -18.65
CA LYS A 80 14.44 17.21 -17.68
C LYS A 80 13.53 16.81 -16.52
N ILE A 81 13.60 15.54 -16.13
CA ILE A 81 12.88 14.94 -15.01
C ILE A 81 13.89 14.46 -13.97
N LEU A 82 13.72 14.91 -12.73
CA LEU A 82 14.49 14.46 -11.57
C LEU A 82 13.56 13.67 -10.64
N VAL A 83 13.89 12.41 -10.36
CA VAL A 83 13.19 11.62 -9.34
C VAL A 83 13.82 11.92 -7.98
N TYR A 84 13.12 12.72 -7.17
CA TYR A 84 13.57 13.12 -5.83
C TYR A 84 12.89 12.25 -4.77
N GLY A 85 13.67 11.57 -3.93
CA GLY A 85 13.16 10.75 -2.83
C GLY A 85 13.72 11.12 -1.47
N ASP A 86 13.22 10.44 -0.44
CA ASP A 86 13.76 10.50 0.93
C ASP A 86 14.73 9.33 1.19
N TYR A 87 15.55 9.45 2.24
CA TYR A 87 16.62 8.51 2.57
C TYR A 87 16.14 7.21 3.23
N ASP A 88 14.86 7.11 3.58
CA ASP A 88 14.30 5.89 4.15
C ASP A 88 14.08 4.79 3.10
N VAL A 89 13.76 3.58 3.57
CA VAL A 89 13.62 2.41 2.69
C VAL A 89 12.46 2.58 1.71
N ASP A 90 11.37 3.23 2.15
CA ASP A 90 10.21 3.46 1.30
C ASP A 90 10.53 4.50 0.20
N GLY A 91 11.24 5.58 0.54
CA GLY A 91 11.67 6.61 -0.39
C GLY A 91 12.69 6.10 -1.41
N THR A 92 13.72 5.39 -0.96
CA THR A 92 14.76 4.81 -1.84
C THR A 92 14.17 3.78 -2.82
N THR A 93 13.25 2.93 -2.36
CA THR A 93 12.58 1.95 -3.24
C THR A 93 11.61 2.62 -4.22
N ALA A 94 10.89 3.67 -3.81
CA ALA A 94 10.05 4.46 -4.70
C ALA A 94 10.86 5.14 -5.82
N VAL A 95 12.01 5.74 -5.49
CA VAL A 95 12.92 6.34 -6.48
C VAL A 95 13.39 5.31 -7.49
N ALA A 96 13.85 4.15 -7.00
CA ALA A 96 14.32 3.08 -7.87
C ALA A 96 13.21 2.59 -8.82
N LEU A 97 12.01 2.36 -8.30
CA LEU A 97 10.86 1.93 -9.11
C LEU A 97 10.52 2.95 -10.20
N MET A 98 10.39 4.22 -9.84
CA MET A 98 10.01 5.28 -10.76
C MET A 98 11.08 5.51 -11.82
N TYR A 99 12.36 5.56 -11.42
CA TYR A 99 13.48 5.72 -12.34
C TYR A 99 13.58 4.54 -13.33
N LEU A 100 13.40 3.30 -12.85
CA LEU A 100 13.40 2.10 -13.71
C LEU A 100 12.27 2.13 -14.72
N TYR A 101 11.09 2.62 -14.35
CA TYR A 101 9.98 2.78 -15.30
C TYR A 101 10.26 3.89 -16.32
N LEU A 102 10.59 5.10 -15.85
CA LEU A 102 10.84 6.26 -16.71
C LEU A 102 12.01 6.02 -17.68
N SER A 103 13.06 5.33 -17.25
CA SER A 103 14.21 5.04 -18.12
C SER A 103 13.90 4.16 -19.33
N LYS A 104 12.74 3.50 -19.36
CA LYS A 104 12.25 2.75 -20.53
C LYS A 104 11.58 3.64 -21.58
N ILE A 105 11.13 4.83 -21.20
CA ILE A 105 10.32 5.73 -22.04
C ILE A 105 10.91 7.14 -22.18
N VAL A 106 11.94 7.49 -21.40
CA VAL A 106 12.64 8.77 -21.43
C VAL A 106 14.12 8.52 -21.75
N GLU A 107 14.69 9.33 -22.65
CA GLU A 107 16.13 9.28 -22.93
C GLU A 107 16.94 9.64 -21.69
N LYS A 108 18.04 8.90 -21.44
CA LYS A 108 18.88 9.07 -20.25
C LYS A 108 19.40 10.50 -20.01
N LYS A 109 19.58 11.30 -21.07
CA LYS A 109 20.05 12.70 -20.94
C LYS A 109 19.03 13.64 -20.28
N TYR A 110 17.76 13.22 -20.20
CA TYR A 110 16.67 13.98 -19.59
C TYR A 110 16.20 13.40 -18.25
N LEU A 111 16.78 12.30 -17.77
CA LEU A 111 16.32 11.62 -16.56
C LEU A 111 17.46 11.49 -15.56
N ASP A 112 17.23 11.93 -14.33
CA ASP A 112 18.17 11.78 -13.22
C ASP A 112 17.41 11.47 -11.91
N PHE A 113 18.14 11.19 -10.83
CA PHE A 113 17.56 10.97 -9.51
C PHE A 113 18.39 11.62 -8.41
N TYR A 114 17.76 11.90 -7.26
CA TYR A 114 18.43 12.41 -6.07
C TYR A 114 17.80 11.83 -4.81
N ILE A 115 18.66 11.43 -3.87
CA ILE A 115 18.31 10.97 -2.52
C ILE A 115 19.24 11.71 -1.55
N PRO A 116 18.69 12.43 -0.55
CA PRO A 116 19.47 13.23 0.40
C PRO A 116 20.29 12.39 1.39
#